data_AF-H3GGT4-F1
#
_entry.id   AF-H3GGT4-F1
#
_cell.length_a   1.000
_cell.length_b   1.000
_cell.length_c   1.000
_cell.angle_alpha   90.00
_cell.angle_beta   90.00
_cell.angle_gamma   90.00
#
_symmetry.space_group_name_H-M   'P 1'
#
loop_
_entity.id
_entity.type
_entity.pdbx_description
1 polymer ?
#
loop_
_entity_poly.entity_id
_entity_poly.type
_entity_poly.pdbx_seq_one_letter_code
_entity_poly.pdbx_strand_id
1 'polypeptide(L)'
;MEIAKNVRDFLVGMKETLSPEEDQLLSSLQTLHEQYLNIMEEFSVELNAKALSMSPEARVDGHQLRLKIYQDWRARLMERVFDNSKEIASAEDAETHEPGCDCCFCELTRRLSSYEAVTADYILAKTRVKNPENDDGAFQLPDFLTT
;
A
#
# COMPACT_ATOMS: atom_id res chain seq x y z
N MET A 1 13.75 -0.81 8.14
CA MET A 1 12.87 0.37 8.20
C MET A 1 11.69 0.01 9.10
N GLU A 2 11.36 0.87 10.05
CA GLU A 2 10.18 0.72 10.90
C GLU A 2 8.98 1.32 10.16
N ILE A 3 7.98 0.50 9.87
CA ILE A 3 6.70 0.95 9.32
C ILE A 3 5.84 1.31 10.53
N ALA A 4 5.23 2.50 10.52
CA ALA A 4 4.30 2.89 11.59
C ALA A 4 3.20 1.83 11.72
N LYS A 5 2.81 1.51 12.95
CA LYS A 5 1.78 0.50 13.22
C LYS A 5 0.40 1.13 13.36
N ASN A 6 0.34 2.38 13.77
CA ASN A 6 -0.89 3.10 13.98
C ASN A 6 -0.98 4.31 13.06
N VAL A 7 -2.16 4.54 12.47
CA VAL A 7 -2.38 5.72 11.63
C VAL A 7 -2.19 7.01 12.42
N ARG A 8 -2.47 7.01 13.72
CA ARG A 8 -2.23 8.16 14.62
C ARG A 8 -0.75 8.55 14.72
N ASP A 9 0.17 7.63 14.45
CA ASP A 9 1.61 7.93 14.44
C ASP A 9 1.99 8.85 13.26
N PHE A 10 1.19 8.86 12.19
CA PHE A 10 1.36 9.82 11.08
C PHE A 10 0.87 11.23 11.47
N LEU A 11 0.11 11.35 12.56
CA LEU A 11 -0.67 12.53 12.93
C LEU A 11 -0.10 13.25 14.13
N VAL A 12 1.22 13.34 14.17
CA VAL A 12 1.95 14.08 15.20
C VAL A 12 1.47 15.53 15.22
N GLY A 13 0.78 15.92 16.30
CA GLY A 13 0.28 17.28 16.51
C GLY A 13 -1.22 17.48 16.33
N MET A 14 -2.02 16.43 16.10
CA MET A 14 -3.49 16.56 16.19
C MET A 14 -3.95 16.86 17.63
N LYS A 15 -5.07 17.59 17.75
CA LYS A 15 -5.62 18.05 19.03
C LYS A 15 -5.87 16.88 19.99
N GLU A 16 -5.69 17.13 21.29
CA GLU A 16 -5.96 16.15 22.37
C GLU A 16 -7.43 15.69 22.40
N THR A 17 -8.35 16.44 21.79
CA THR A 17 -9.77 16.09 21.66
C THR A 17 -10.19 16.08 20.20
N LEU A 18 -10.48 14.88 19.69
CA LEU A 18 -11.05 14.66 18.37
C LEU A 18 -12.58 14.69 18.43
N SER A 19 -13.21 15.12 17.35
CA SER A 19 -14.66 14.95 17.19
C SER A 19 -15.00 13.46 16.98
N PRO A 20 -16.25 13.03 17.24
CA PRO A 20 -16.68 11.66 16.95
C PRO A 20 -16.50 11.26 15.47
N GLU A 21 -16.65 12.22 14.55
CA GLU A 21 -16.49 12.02 13.11
C GLU A 21 -15.01 11.81 12.74
N GLU A 22 -14.11 12.59 13.37
CA GLU A 22 -12.66 12.42 13.22
C GLU A 22 -12.20 11.07 13.78
N ASP A 23 -12.72 10.64 14.94
CA ASP A 23 -12.40 9.34 15.51
C ASP A 23 -12.92 8.16 14.65
N GLN A 24 -14.09 8.30 14.04
CA GLN A 24 -14.63 7.31 13.12
C GLN A 24 -13.77 7.21 11.85
N LEU A 25 -13.39 8.35 11.26
CA LEU A 25 -12.47 8.40 10.14
C LEU A 25 -11.14 7.72 10.46
N LEU A 26 -10.52 8.05 11.60
CA LEU A 26 -9.25 7.45 12.01
C LEU A 26 -9.38 5.94 12.19
N SER A 27 -10.51 5.46 12.72
CA SER A 27 -10.78 4.03 12.85
C SER A 27 -10.87 3.35 11.49
N SER A 28 -11.58 3.93 10.52
CA SER A 28 -11.66 3.40 9.15
C SER A 28 -10.31 3.41 8.44
N LEU A 29 -9.52 4.48 8.58
CA LEU A 29 -8.16 4.55 8.05
C LEU A 29 -7.23 3.53 8.71
N GLN A 30 -7.38 3.29 10.01
CA GLN A 30 -6.64 2.27 10.73
C GLN A 30 -6.92 0.87 10.17
N THR A 31 -8.18 0.54 9.87
CA THR A 31 -8.53 -0.73 9.22
C THR A 31 -7.84 -0.89 7.86
N LEU A 32 -7.84 0.14 7.02
CA LEU A 32 -7.13 0.10 5.72
C LEU A 32 -5.62 0.00 5.91
N HIS A 33 -5.07 0.65 6.94
CA HIS A 33 -3.66 0.57 7.25
C HIS A 33 -3.24 -0.83 7.73
N GLU A 34 -4.08 -1.52 8.49
CA GLU A 34 -3.86 -2.92 8.87
C GLU A 34 -3.84 -3.85 7.65
N GLN A 35 -4.72 -3.63 6.68
CA GLN A 35 -4.68 -4.35 5.40
C GLN A 35 -3.36 -4.10 4.66
N TYR A 36 -2.92 -2.84 4.58
CA TYR A 36 -1.61 -2.49 4.05
C TYR A 36 -0.46 -3.25 4.76
N LEU A 37 -0.48 -3.28 6.10
CA LEU A 37 0.54 -3.97 6.88
C LEU A 37 0.58 -5.47 6.56
N ASN A 38 -0.58 -6.10 6.41
CA ASN A 38 -0.67 -7.51 6.03
C ASN A 38 -0.06 -7.77 4.64
N ILE A 39 -0.38 -6.95 3.64
CA ILE A 39 0.20 -7.07 2.29
C ILE A 39 1.74 -6.96 2.34
N MET A 40 2.27 -6.01 3.12
CA MET A 40 3.72 -5.84 3.26
C MET A 40 4.42 -6.96 4.03
N GLU A 41 3.73 -7.55 5.01
CA GLU A 41 4.23 -8.71 5.75
C GLU A 41 4.24 -9.94 4.84
N GLU A 42 3.15 -10.21 4.12
CA GLU A 42 3.05 -11.31 3.15
C GLU A 42 4.13 -11.19 2.08
N PHE A 43 4.31 -10.00 1.49
CA PHE A 43 5.39 -9.76 0.52
C PHE A 43 6.78 -10.04 1.12
N SER A 44 7.01 -9.65 2.37
CA SER A 44 8.29 -9.90 3.06
C SER A 44 8.51 -11.40 3.31
N VAL A 45 7.46 -12.13 3.69
CA VAL A 45 7.48 -13.58 3.86
C VAL A 45 7.79 -14.27 2.53
N GLU A 46 7.13 -13.85 1.44
CA GLU A 46 7.35 -14.42 0.11
C GLU A 46 8.76 -14.15 -0.44
N LEU A 47 9.27 -12.91 -0.30
CA LEU A 47 10.64 -12.57 -0.67
C LEU A 47 11.65 -13.47 0.04
N ASN A 48 11.46 -13.71 1.33
CA ASN A 48 12.32 -14.58 2.12
C ASN A 48 12.19 -16.05 1.70
N ALA A 49 10.96 -16.53 1.51
CA ALA A 49 10.70 -17.90 1.08
C ALA A 49 11.30 -18.20 -0.30
N LYS A 50 11.37 -17.19 -1.18
CA LYS A 50 11.90 -17.30 -2.54
C LYS A 50 13.35 -16.81 -2.67
N ALA A 51 14.01 -16.44 -1.58
CA ALA A 51 15.33 -15.82 -1.61
C ALA A 51 16.40 -16.65 -2.35
N LEU A 52 16.33 -17.99 -2.27
CA LEU A 52 17.27 -18.90 -2.96
C LEU A 52 17.01 -18.99 -4.47
N SER A 53 15.79 -18.67 -4.92
CA SER A 53 15.42 -18.63 -6.34
C SER A 53 15.62 -17.26 -6.99
N MET A 54 16.07 -16.27 -6.22
CA MET A 54 16.29 -14.89 -6.67
C MET A 54 17.77 -14.55 -6.71
N SER A 55 18.16 -13.61 -7.59
CA SER A 55 19.50 -13.03 -7.53
C SER A 55 19.65 -12.13 -6.28
N PRO A 56 20.88 -11.87 -5.81
CA PRO A 56 21.13 -10.88 -4.76
C PRO A 56 20.54 -9.51 -5.08
N GLU A 57 20.66 -9.06 -6.33
CA GLU A 57 20.14 -7.78 -6.81
C GLU A 57 18.61 -7.75 -6.73
N ALA A 58 17.95 -8.83 -7.17
CA ALA A 58 16.49 -8.95 -7.07
C ALA A 58 15.98 -8.92 -5.61
N ARG A 59 16.78 -9.34 -4.63
CA ARG A 59 16.41 -9.21 -3.21
C ARG A 59 16.54 -7.76 -2.73
N VAL A 60 17.60 -7.08 -3.14
CA VAL A 60 17.79 -5.65 -2.85
C VAL A 60 16.66 -4.82 -3.48
N ASP A 61 16.35 -5.06 -4.75
CA ASP A 61 15.26 -4.40 -5.48
C ASP A 61 13.89 -4.66 -4.82
N GLY A 62 13.66 -5.87 -4.29
CA GLY A 62 12.44 -6.20 -3.53
C GLY A 62 12.31 -5.40 -2.24
N HIS A 63 13.43 -5.21 -1.53
CA HIS A 63 13.46 -4.32 -0.37
C HIS A 63 13.22 -2.85 -0.77
N GLN A 64 13.80 -2.39 -1.89
CA GLN A 64 13.55 -1.03 -2.40
C GLN A 64 12.09 -0.84 -2.81
N LEU A 65 11.46 -1.83 -3.42
CA LEU A 65 10.03 -1.81 -3.78
C LEU A 65 9.17 -1.61 -2.53
N ARG A 66 9.45 -2.36 -1.46
CA ARG A 66 8.75 -2.18 -0.17
C ARG A 66 8.90 -0.75 0.40
N LEU A 67 10.08 -0.14 0.25
CA LEU A 67 10.28 1.26 0.68
C LEU A 67 9.42 2.23 -0.14
N LYS A 68 9.37 2.06 -1.47
CA LYS A 68 8.58 2.91 -2.36
C LYS A 68 7.08 2.80 -2.10
N ILE A 69 6.59 1.57 -1.93
CA ILE A 69 5.18 1.33 -1.58
C ILE A 69 4.85 2.00 -0.24
N TYR A 70 5.72 1.90 0.78
CA TYR A 70 5.48 2.57 2.05
C TYR A 70 5.45 4.10 1.93
N GLN A 71 6.35 4.68 1.13
CA GLN A 71 6.40 6.11 0.90
C GLN A 71 5.12 6.62 0.22
N ASP A 72 4.66 5.93 -0.83
CA ASP A 72 3.39 6.25 -1.50
C ASP A 72 2.21 6.08 -0.52
N TRP A 73 2.11 4.94 0.18
CA TRP A 73 1.02 4.71 1.13
C TRP A 73 0.93 5.79 2.20
N ARG A 74 2.08 6.17 2.78
CA ARG A 74 2.15 7.25 3.76
C ARG A 74 1.75 8.59 3.16
N ALA A 75 2.20 8.91 1.94
CA ALA A 75 1.81 10.15 1.27
C ALA A 75 0.29 10.20 1.07
N ARG A 76 -0.33 9.12 0.61
CA ARG A 76 -1.79 9.01 0.45
C ARG A 76 -2.51 9.17 1.78
N LEU A 77 -2.10 8.48 2.83
CA LEU A 77 -2.70 8.65 4.16
C LEU A 77 -2.58 10.09 4.67
N MET A 78 -1.42 10.73 4.50
CA MET A 78 -1.20 12.12 4.90
C MET A 78 -2.07 13.10 4.11
N GLU A 79 -2.13 12.96 2.77
CA GLU A 79 -3.05 13.74 1.93
C GLU A 79 -4.47 13.68 2.51
N ARG A 80 -4.94 12.50 2.93
CA ARG A 80 -6.32 12.35 3.43
C ARG A 80 -6.55 12.94 4.81
N VAL A 81 -5.63 12.77 5.74
CA VAL A 81 -5.84 13.32 7.07
C VAL A 81 -5.68 14.84 7.08
N PHE A 82 -4.86 15.41 6.20
CA PHE A 82 -4.63 16.85 6.15
C PHE A 82 -5.52 17.62 5.16
N ASP A 83 -6.05 17.02 4.08
CA ASP A 83 -6.95 17.73 3.13
C ASP A 83 -8.42 17.85 3.59
N ASN A 84 -8.87 17.03 4.54
CA ASN A 84 -10.09 17.14 5.36
C ASN A 84 -11.31 17.95 4.84
N SER A 85 -11.71 17.87 3.56
CA SER A 85 -12.84 18.68 3.06
C SER A 85 -13.57 18.12 1.83
N LYS A 86 -14.47 17.15 2.05
CA LYS A 86 -15.92 17.29 1.70
C LYS A 86 -16.71 16.00 1.76
N GLU A 87 -16.14 14.83 1.48
CA GLU A 87 -16.93 13.60 1.38
C GLU A 87 -16.06 12.40 1.78
N ILE A 88 -15.82 12.23 3.08
CA ILE A 88 -15.63 10.87 3.58
C ILE A 88 -17.05 10.34 3.61
N ALA A 89 -17.45 9.69 2.52
CA ALA A 89 -18.64 8.86 2.50
C ALA A 89 -18.61 8.05 3.80
N SER A 90 -19.64 8.26 4.61
CA SER A 90 -19.80 7.54 5.86
C SER A 90 -19.57 6.06 5.56
N ALA A 91 -19.00 5.31 6.51
CA ALA A 91 -18.84 3.87 6.33
C ALA A 91 -20.17 3.13 6.01
N GLU A 92 -21.31 3.82 6.06
CA GLU A 92 -22.63 3.35 5.63
C GLU A 92 -22.84 3.35 4.10
N ASP A 93 -21.99 4.00 3.30
CA ASP A 93 -22.12 4.07 1.83
C ASP A 93 -21.37 2.95 1.09
N ALA A 94 -20.73 2.00 1.80
CA ALA A 94 -20.00 0.89 1.19
C ALA A 94 -20.85 0.03 0.23
N GLU A 95 -22.17 0.02 0.39
CA GLU A 95 -23.11 -0.66 -0.51
C GLU A 95 -23.58 0.21 -1.70
N THR A 96 -23.20 1.49 -1.75
CA THR A 96 -23.70 2.47 -2.73
C THR A 96 -22.63 3.01 -3.67
N HIS A 97 -21.36 2.62 -3.51
CA HIS A 97 -20.28 3.09 -4.38
C HIS A 97 -20.24 2.34 -5.72
N GLU A 98 -20.54 3.06 -6.80
CA GLU A 98 -20.47 2.54 -8.16
C GLU A 98 -19.01 2.21 -8.58
N PRO A 99 -18.80 1.25 -9.50
CA PRO A 99 -17.50 1.03 -10.13
C PRO A 99 -16.96 2.31 -10.76
N GLY A 100 -15.80 2.77 -10.31
CA GLY A 100 -15.22 4.06 -10.73
C GLY A 100 -15.48 5.22 -9.76
N CYS A 101 -16.08 4.96 -8.60
CA CYS A 101 -16.16 5.94 -7.52
C CYS A 101 -14.75 6.48 -7.17
N ASP A 102 -14.66 7.80 -7.11
CA ASP A 102 -13.44 8.55 -6.79
C ASP A 102 -13.44 9.03 -5.33
N CYS A 103 -14.26 8.40 -4.48
CA CYS A 103 -14.26 8.71 -3.06
C CYS A 103 -12.96 8.21 -2.42
N CYS A 104 -12.60 8.87 -1.31
CA CYS A 104 -11.35 8.61 -0.60
C CYS A 104 -11.16 7.13 -0.21
N PHE A 105 -12.22 6.48 0.28
CA PHE A 105 -12.16 5.10 0.71
C PHE A 105 -11.87 4.17 -0.49
N CYS A 106 -12.62 4.34 -1.59
CA CYS A 106 -12.44 3.55 -2.81
C CYS A 106 -11.04 3.74 -3.42
N GLU A 107 -10.47 4.94 -3.36
CA GLU A 107 -9.12 5.19 -3.86
C GLU A 107 -8.05 4.46 -3.03
N LEU A 108 -8.13 4.53 -1.69
CA LEU A 108 -7.20 3.82 -0.81
C LEU A 108 -7.34 2.30 -0.98
N THR A 109 -8.56 1.78 -1.07
CA THR A 109 -8.79 0.35 -1.36
C THR A 109 -8.23 -0.06 -2.72
N ARG A 110 -8.45 0.74 -3.77
CA ARG A 110 -7.85 0.48 -5.10
C ARG A 110 -6.33 0.48 -5.04
N ARG A 111 -5.76 1.36 -4.20
CA ARG A 111 -4.31 1.42 -4.00
C ARG A 111 -3.77 0.18 -3.29
N LEU A 112 -4.47 -0.34 -2.28
CA LEU A 112 -4.14 -1.61 -1.62
C LEU A 112 -4.11 -2.76 -2.64
N SER A 113 -5.15 -2.90 -3.45
CA SER A 113 -5.18 -3.92 -4.52
C SER A 113 -4.06 -3.74 -5.54
N SER A 114 -3.67 -2.50 -5.83
CA SER A 114 -2.52 -2.21 -6.70
C SER A 114 -1.21 -2.66 -6.06
N TYR A 115 -1.03 -2.49 -4.76
CA TYR A 115 0.15 -2.98 -4.06
C TYR A 115 0.22 -4.51 -4.07
N GLU A 116 -0.89 -5.20 -3.79
CA GLU A 116 -0.97 -6.67 -3.87
C GLU A 116 -0.52 -7.16 -5.25
N ALA A 117 -1.13 -6.63 -6.32
CA ALA A 117 -0.80 -7.00 -7.69
C ALA A 117 0.69 -6.78 -8.00
N VAL A 118 1.23 -5.62 -7.62
CA VAL A 118 2.63 -5.26 -7.89
C VAL A 118 3.59 -6.16 -7.12
N THR A 119 3.29 -6.48 -5.86
CA THR A 119 4.12 -7.41 -5.08
C THR A 119 4.09 -8.82 -5.66
N ALA A 120 2.92 -9.32 -6.07
CA ALA A 120 2.79 -10.63 -6.70
C ALA A 120 3.53 -10.69 -8.05
N ASP A 121 3.36 -9.68 -8.89
CA ASP A 121 4.05 -9.56 -10.18
C ASP A 121 5.57 -9.50 -9.99
N TYR A 122 6.04 -8.78 -8.97
CA TYR A 122 7.46 -8.74 -8.62
C TYR A 122 8.01 -10.12 -8.27
N ILE A 123 7.35 -10.84 -7.35
CA ILE A 123 7.76 -12.19 -6.96
C ILE A 123 7.77 -13.10 -8.18
N LEU A 124 6.74 -13.08 -8.99
CA LEU A 124 6.63 -13.94 -10.17
C LEU A 124 7.72 -13.63 -11.21
N ALA A 125 7.95 -12.35 -11.51
CA ALA A 125 8.97 -11.93 -12.48
C ALA A 125 10.38 -12.29 -12.02
N LYS A 126 10.69 -12.13 -10.72
CA LYS A 126 12.05 -12.33 -10.18
C LYS A 126 12.35 -13.74 -9.71
N THR A 127 11.36 -14.64 -9.67
CA THR A 127 11.53 -16.07 -9.34
C THR A 127 11.43 -17.01 -10.52
N ARG A 128 10.95 -16.55 -11.69
CA ARG A 128 11.02 -17.33 -12.93
C ARG A 128 12.49 -17.64 -13.20
N VAL A 129 12.85 -18.92 -13.11
CA VAL A 129 14.17 -19.46 -13.43
C VAL A 129 14.61 -18.84 -14.76
N LYS A 130 15.82 -18.24 -14.78
CA LYS A 130 16.46 -17.69 -15.97
C LYS A 130 16.34 -18.69 -17.13
N ASN A 131 15.34 -18.52 -17.96
CA ASN A 131 15.24 -19.18 -19.24
C ASN A 131 15.77 -18.15 -20.24
N PRO A 132 16.93 -18.39 -20.87
CA PRO A 132 17.61 -17.41 -21.72
C PRO A 132 16.79 -16.98 -22.95
N GLU A 133 15.67 -17.64 -23.25
CA GLU A 133 14.76 -17.33 -24.34
C GLU A 133 13.61 -16.36 -23.96
N ASN A 134 13.49 -15.97 -22.68
CA ASN A 134 12.39 -15.14 -22.16
C ASN A 134 12.86 -13.87 -21.45
N ASP A 135 14.01 -13.32 -21.87
CA ASP A 135 14.70 -12.19 -21.23
C ASP A 135 14.01 -10.82 -21.45
N ASP A 136 12.72 -10.82 -21.80
CA ASP A 136 11.90 -9.62 -22.06
C ASP A 136 10.87 -9.34 -20.95
N GLY A 137 10.74 -10.23 -19.97
CA GLY A 137 9.84 -10.07 -18.81
C GLY A 137 10.42 -9.21 -17.69
N ALA A 138 11.03 -8.07 -18.01
CA ALA A 138 11.56 -7.18 -16.98
C ALA A 138 10.40 -6.64 -16.13
N PHE A 139 10.45 -6.87 -14.81
CA PHE A 139 9.55 -6.18 -13.88
C PHE A 139 9.68 -4.67 -14.10
N GLN A 140 8.59 -4.05 -14.55
CA GLN A 140 8.50 -2.61 -14.68
C GLN A 140 7.83 -2.06 -13.44
N LEU A 141 8.49 -1.08 -12.83
CA LEU A 141 7.90 -0.38 -11.71
C LEU A 141 6.71 0.43 -12.22
N PRO A 142 5.51 0.28 -11.62
CA PRO A 142 4.35 1.06 -12.02
C PRO A 142 4.57 2.56 -11.84
N ASP A 143 3.98 3.36 -12.73
CA ASP A 143 4.14 4.82 -12.75
C ASP A 143 3.81 5.47 -11.39
N PHE A 144 2.82 4.95 -10.66
CA PHE A 144 2.43 5.50 -9.37
C PHE A 144 3.49 5.32 -8.25
N LEU A 145 4.51 4.50 -8.47
CA LEU A 145 5.66 4.33 -7.58
C LEU A 145 6.95 5.00 -8.11
N THR A 146 6.84 5.76 -9.21
CA THR A 146 7.99 6.46 -9.85
C THR A 146 8.09 7.94 -9.50
N THR A 147 6.98 8.55 -9.07
CA THR A 147 6.87 9.91 -8.50
C THR A 147 7.42 9.99 -7.09
#